data_AF-A0A6L9MM33-F1
#
_entry.id   AF-A0A6L9MM33-F1
#
_cell.length_a   1.000
_cell.length_b   1.000
_cell.length_c   1.000
_cell.angle_alpha   90.00
_cell.angle_beta   90.00
_cell.angle_gamma   90.00
#
_symmetry.space_group_name_H-M   'P 1'
#
loop_
_entity.id
_entity.type
_entity.pdbx_description
1 polymer ?
#
loop_
_entity_poly.entity_id
_entity_poly.type
_entity_poly.pdbx_seq_one_letter_code
_entity_poly.pdbx_strand_id
1 'polypeptide(L)'
;MQPLKLSVLFVLGTTSWTSANAVECEAVISELRRAPLPDFIVKPMEHAPVGYWDIEGIDDIQAGIACSQDGMFSNIGVSVVEGQQFSYEYLENMMRAVMAAVVPGISDPEALFAKLNRISAEDAARREKESGAFYGAAYETIGGYTLEINYSNMGGRRFGVGLD
;
A
#
# COMPACT_ATOMS: atom_id res chain seq x y z
N MET A 1 -8.30 22.04 18.73
CA MET A 1 -7.32 21.08 18.19
C MET A 1 -8.11 20.11 17.33
N GLN A 2 -7.78 19.99 16.03
CA GLN A 2 -8.36 18.94 15.21
C GLN A 2 -7.80 17.59 15.70
N PRO A 3 -8.60 16.52 15.79
CA PRO A 3 -8.08 15.20 16.10
C PRO A 3 -7.04 14.83 15.04
N LEU A 4 -5.86 14.40 15.49
CA LEU A 4 -4.81 13.90 14.63
C LEU A 4 -5.36 12.69 13.86
N LYS A 5 -5.48 12.81 12.54
CA LYS A 5 -5.91 11.71 11.69
C LYS A 5 -4.79 10.69 11.64
N LEU A 6 -5.06 9.50 12.15
CA LEU A 6 -4.17 8.36 12.00
C LEU A 6 -4.16 7.95 10.52
N SER A 7 -3.00 8.04 9.88
CA SER A 7 -2.80 7.50 8.53
C SER A 7 -2.02 6.20 8.62
N VAL A 8 -2.55 5.16 7.98
CA VAL A 8 -1.81 3.93 7.70
C VAL A 8 -1.48 3.93 6.22
N LEU A 9 -0.22 3.68 5.89
CA LEU A 9 0.28 3.59 4.53
C LEU A 9 0.84 2.20 4.32
N PHE A 10 0.32 1.52 3.31
CA PHE A 10 0.82 0.28 2.75
C PHE A 10 1.54 0.60 1.44
N VAL A 11 2.76 0.10 1.28
CA VAL A 11 3.49 0.15 0.03
C VAL A 11 3.98 -1.26 -0.30
N LEU A 12 3.72 -1.72 -1.52
CA LEU A 12 4.34 -2.92 -2.05
C LEU A 12 5.00 -2.55 -3.37
N GLY A 13 6.32 -2.64 -3.43
CA GLY A 13 7.09 -2.28 -4.63
C GLY A 13 8.24 -3.23 -4.89
N THR A 14 8.69 -3.31 -6.13
CA THR A 14 9.90 -4.05 -6.47
C THR A 14 11.16 -3.27 -6.07
N THR A 15 12.16 -4.00 -5.56
CA THR A 15 13.50 -3.43 -5.26
C THR A 15 14.44 -3.41 -6.47
N SER A 16 14.03 -4.00 -7.59
CA SER A 16 14.78 -4.00 -8.85
C SER A 16 13.89 -3.83 -10.08
N TRP A 17 14.37 -3.13 -11.09
CA TRP A 17 13.66 -2.93 -12.36
C TRP A 17 13.50 -4.21 -13.19
N THR A 18 14.06 -5.33 -12.72
CA THR A 18 14.07 -6.63 -13.37
C THR A 18 13.76 -7.72 -12.34
N SER A 19 12.53 -7.77 -11.85
CA SER A 19 12.12 -8.92 -11.04
C SER A 19 11.98 -10.13 -12.00
N ALA A 20 12.54 -11.28 -11.64
CA ALA A 20 12.37 -12.52 -12.41
C ALA A 20 10.89 -12.96 -12.50
N ASN A 21 10.03 -12.30 -11.72
CA ASN A 21 8.59 -12.49 -11.62
C ASN A 21 7.87 -11.16 -11.94
N ALA A 22 8.30 -10.46 -12.99
CA ALA A 22 7.64 -9.24 -13.42
C ALA A 22 6.19 -9.57 -13.78
N VAL A 23 5.25 -8.83 -13.18
CA VAL A 23 3.81 -9.02 -13.38
C VAL A 23 3.28 -7.82 -14.13
N GLU A 24 2.42 -8.03 -15.13
CA GLU A 24 1.76 -6.93 -15.83
C GLU A 24 0.85 -6.17 -14.88
N CYS A 25 0.81 -4.84 -14.97
CA CYS A 25 -0.09 -4.02 -14.15
C CYS A 25 -1.57 -4.43 -14.33
N GLU A 26 -1.97 -4.85 -15.52
CA GLU A 26 -3.32 -5.34 -15.79
C GLU A 26 -3.66 -6.60 -14.98
N ALA A 27 -2.69 -7.47 -14.71
CA ALA A 27 -2.91 -8.64 -13.85
C ALA A 27 -3.15 -8.22 -12.39
N VAL A 28 -2.40 -7.23 -11.89
CA VAL A 28 -2.60 -6.65 -10.56
C VAL A 28 -3.98 -5.97 -10.46
N ILE A 29 -4.34 -5.17 -11.46
CA ILE A 29 -5.66 -4.50 -11.52
C ILE A 29 -6.79 -5.54 -11.59
N SER A 30 -6.61 -6.63 -12.34
CA SER A 30 -7.58 -7.73 -12.40
C SER A 30 -7.77 -8.39 -11.03
N GLU A 31 -6.70 -8.66 -10.27
CA GLU A 31 -6.82 -9.23 -8.93
C GLU A 31 -7.48 -8.24 -7.95
N LEU A 32 -7.16 -6.95 -8.02
CA LEU A 32 -7.87 -5.92 -7.24
C LEU A 32 -9.37 -5.90 -7.53
N ARG A 33 -9.78 -6.06 -8.79
CA ARG A 33 -11.20 -6.12 -9.18
C ARG A 33 -11.93 -7.38 -8.70
N ARG A 34 -11.19 -8.44 -8.38
CA ARG A 34 -11.75 -9.70 -7.82
C ARG A 34 -11.79 -9.67 -6.29
N ALA A 35 -11.10 -8.73 -5.67
CA ALA A 35 -11.07 -8.58 -4.22
C ALA A 35 -12.44 -8.13 -3.69
N PRO A 36 -12.81 -8.48 -2.45
CA PRO A 36 -14.02 -7.99 -1.80
C PRO A 36 -13.84 -6.51 -1.39
N LEU A 37 -13.85 -5.63 -2.39
CA LEU A 37 -13.76 -4.17 -2.28
C LEU A 37 -15.05 -3.53 -2.80
N PRO A 38 -15.41 -2.31 -2.35
CA PRO A 38 -16.43 -1.50 -3.00
C PRO A 38 -16.08 -1.24 -4.47
N ASP A 39 -17.07 -0.83 -5.26
CA ASP A 39 -16.82 -0.43 -6.64
C ASP A 39 -15.79 0.71 -6.70
N PHE A 40 -14.74 0.51 -7.50
CA PHE A 40 -13.67 1.47 -7.70
C PHE A 40 -13.34 1.62 -9.17
N ILE A 41 -12.71 2.74 -9.51
CA ILE A 41 -12.19 3.02 -10.84
C ILE A 41 -10.67 3.12 -10.78
N VAL A 42 -10.02 2.65 -11.84
CA VAL A 42 -8.59 2.85 -12.07
C VAL A 42 -8.45 3.78 -13.25
N LYS A 43 -7.77 4.91 -13.06
CA LYS A 43 -7.58 5.91 -14.12
C LYS A 43 -6.16 6.48 -14.09
N PRO A 44 -5.65 7.04 -15.19
CA PRO A 44 -4.34 7.69 -15.17
C PRO A 44 -4.32 8.81 -14.13
N MET A 45 -3.23 8.90 -13.36
CA MET A 45 -3.05 9.92 -12.34
C MET A 45 -2.77 11.29 -12.99
N GLU A 46 -3.53 12.30 -12.60
CA GLU A 46 -3.33 13.66 -13.12
C GLU A 46 -1.98 14.21 -12.65
N HIS A 47 -1.23 14.83 -13.55
CA HIS A 47 0.09 15.43 -13.29
C HIS A 47 1.20 14.45 -12.87
N ALA A 48 1.02 13.15 -13.07
CA ALA A 48 2.07 12.15 -12.90
C ALA A 48 2.68 11.71 -14.25
N PRO A 49 3.88 11.10 -14.27
CA PRO A 49 4.41 10.46 -15.47
C PRO A 49 3.46 9.38 -16.03
N VAL A 50 3.67 9.02 -17.30
CA VAL A 50 2.97 7.86 -17.89
C VAL A 50 3.30 6.60 -17.09
N GLY A 51 2.28 5.79 -16.80
CA GLY A 51 2.40 4.56 -16.01
C GLY A 51 1.91 4.69 -14.57
N TYR A 52 1.54 5.88 -14.12
CA TYR A 52 0.93 6.10 -12.79
C TYR A 52 -0.60 6.16 -12.90
N TRP A 53 -1.27 5.44 -12.02
CA TRP A 53 -2.72 5.28 -11.99
C TRP A 53 -3.26 5.58 -10.60
N ASP A 54 -4.37 6.32 -10.53
CA ASP A 54 -5.16 6.51 -9.32
C ASP A 54 -6.23 5.42 -9.20
N ILE A 55 -6.48 4.99 -7.96
CA ILE A 55 -7.62 4.16 -7.59
C ILE A 55 -8.59 5.03 -6.80
N GLU A 56 -9.79 5.23 -7.34
CA GLU A 56 -10.83 6.09 -6.73
C GLU A 56 -12.13 5.31 -6.52
N GLY A 57 -12.95 5.76 -5.57
CA GLY A 57 -14.28 5.18 -5.30
C GLY A 57 -14.38 4.37 -4.00
N ILE A 58 -13.26 4.14 -3.31
CA ILE A 58 -13.25 3.53 -1.98
C ILE A 58 -13.15 4.63 -0.93
N ASP A 59 -14.23 4.85 -0.17
CA ASP A 59 -14.27 5.86 0.89
C ASP A 59 -13.12 5.67 1.88
N ASP A 60 -12.53 6.80 2.31
CA ASP A 60 -11.42 6.88 3.25
C ASP A 60 -10.11 6.18 2.82
N ILE A 61 -10.03 5.68 1.58
CA ILE A 61 -8.82 5.12 0.97
C ILE A 61 -8.29 6.07 -0.11
N GLN A 62 -6.99 6.32 -0.10
CA GLN A 62 -6.26 6.87 -1.23
C GLN A 62 -5.28 5.81 -1.72
N ALA A 63 -5.34 5.45 -2.99
CA ALA A 63 -4.44 4.45 -3.53
C ALA A 63 -4.01 4.77 -4.95
N GLY A 64 -2.82 4.30 -5.31
CA GLY A 64 -2.28 4.43 -6.65
C GLY A 64 -1.33 3.31 -7.01
N ILE A 65 -1.23 3.02 -8.30
CA ILE A 65 -0.37 1.99 -8.88
C ILE A 65 0.63 2.68 -9.81
N ALA A 66 1.90 2.31 -9.70
CA ALA A 66 2.94 2.67 -10.66
C ALA A 66 3.34 1.46 -11.51
N CYS A 67 3.43 1.70 -12.81
CA CYS A 67 3.86 0.76 -13.82
C CYS A 67 5.11 1.28 -14.52
N SER A 68 5.98 0.38 -14.95
CA SER A 68 7.07 0.72 -15.87
C SER A 68 6.51 1.13 -17.23
N GLN A 69 7.38 1.69 -18.09
CA GLN A 69 7.02 2.06 -19.46
C GLN A 69 6.53 0.86 -20.29
N ASP A 70 7.00 -0.34 -19.97
CA ASP A 70 6.61 -1.60 -20.63
C ASP A 70 5.33 -2.20 -20.04
N GLY A 71 4.64 -1.50 -19.13
CA GLY A 71 3.39 -1.93 -18.51
C GLY A 71 3.56 -2.92 -17.35
N MET A 72 4.79 -3.13 -16.86
CA MET A 72 5.06 -4.02 -15.74
C MET A 72 4.81 -3.33 -14.41
N PHE A 73 4.25 -4.05 -13.45
CA PHE A 73 4.02 -3.59 -12.09
C PHE A 73 5.33 -3.18 -11.42
N SER A 74 5.36 -1.95 -10.91
CA SER A 74 6.49 -1.41 -10.16
C SER A 74 6.15 -1.28 -8.69
N ASN A 75 5.07 -0.56 -8.37
CA ASN A 75 4.60 -0.43 -7.00
C ASN A 75 3.10 -0.17 -6.91
N ILE A 76 2.55 -0.42 -5.73
CA ILE A 76 1.26 0.11 -5.30
C ILE A 76 1.48 0.80 -3.96
N GLY A 77 0.76 1.89 -3.78
CA GLY A 77 0.61 2.54 -2.49
C GLY A 77 -0.87 2.66 -2.12
N VAL A 78 -1.22 2.35 -0.88
CA VAL A 78 -2.57 2.45 -0.34
C VAL A 78 -2.52 3.14 1.03
N SER A 79 -3.31 4.17 1.24
CA SER A 79 -3.37 4.90 2.50
C SER A 79 -4.80 5.02 3.01
N VAL A 80 -4.99 4.77 4.30
CA VAL A 80 -6.24 5.06 5.02
C VAL A 80 -6.16 6.50 5.54
N VAL A 81 -7.09 7.36 5.12
CA VAL A 81 -7.10 8.80 5.43
C VAL A 81 -7.90 9.12 6.69
N GLU A 82 -9.04 8.47 6.87
CA GLU A 82 -9.88 8.55 8.07
C GLU A 82 -10.15 7.11 8.54
N GLY A 83 -9.52 6.70 9.64
CA GLY A 83 -9.45 5.31 10.10
C GLY A 83 -10.76 4.75 10.62
N GLN A 84 -11.76 4.55 9.75
CA GLN A 84 -12.91 3.73 10.06
C GLN A 84 -12.53 2.24 9.99
N GLN A 85 -13.19 1.39 10.78
CA GLN A 85 -12.83 -0.04 10.88
C GLN A 85 -12.91 -0.75 9.51
N PHE A 86 -13.89 -0.40 8.67
CA PHE A 86 -14.03 -0.95 7.33
C PHE A 86 -12.89 -0.54 6.38
N SER A 87 -12.24 0.62 6.59
CA SER A 87 -11.11 1.07 5.78
C SER A 87 -9.89 0.17 5.97
N TYR A 88 -9.71 -0.40 7.16
CA TYR A 88 -8.65 -1.38 7.42
C TYR A 88 -8.93 -2.72 6.73
N GLU A 89 -10.19 -3.16 6.70
CA GLU A 89 -10.58 -4.37 5.97
C GLU A 89 -10.33 -4.19 4.46
N TYR A 90 -10.61 -3.02 3.90
CA TYR A 90 -10.31 -2.72 2.49
C TYR A 90 -8.81 -2.67 2.22
N LEU A 91 -8.02 -2.07 3.11
CA LEU A 91 -6.56 -2.09 3.03
C LEU A 91 -6.03 -3.53 2.99
N GLU A 92 -6.53 -4.40 3.88
CA GLU A 92 -6.18 -5.82 3.91
C GLU A 92 -6.57 -6.53 2.61
N ASN A 93 -7.77 -6.29 2.09
CA ASN A 93 -8.24 -6.91 0.86
C ASN A 93 -7.42 -6.46 -0.36
N MET A 94 -7.06 -5.17 -0.45
CA MET A 94 -6.17 -4.67 -1.49
C MET A 94 -4.79 -5.32 -1.42
N MET A 95 -4.21 -5.41 -0.22
CA MET A 95 -2.92 -6.04 0.01
C MET A 95 -2.93 -7.52 -0.40
N ARG A 96 -3.93 -8.29 0.02
CA ARG A 96 -4.07 -9.70 -0.34
C ARG A 96 -4.12 -9.90 -1.84
N ALA A 97 -4.92 -9.08 -2.54
CA ALA A 97 -5.09 -9.16 -3.98
C ALA A 97 -3.77 -8.86 -4.73
N VAL A 98 -3.05 -7.81 -4.33
CA VAL A 98 -1.77 -7.46 -4.97
C VAL A 98 -0.72 -8.53 -4.68
N MET A 99 -0.62 -9.01 -3.43
CA MET A 99 0.32 -10.07 -3.08
C MET A 99 0.04 -11.38 -3.81
N ALA A 100 -1.24 -11.74 -4.01
CA ALA A 100 -1.63 -12.89 -4.82
C ALA A 100 -1.17 -12.75 -6.28
N ALA A 101 -1.18 -11.52 -6.82
CA ALA A 101 -0.68 -11.25 -8.16
C ALA A 101 0.86 -11.33 -8.24
N VAL A 102 1.59 -10.70 -7.31
CA VAL A 102 3.04 -10.43 -7.48
C VAL A 102 3.96 -11.39 -6.74
N VAL A 103 3.46 -12.12 -5.75
CA VAL A 103 4.24 -13.11 -4.98
C VAL A 103 3.60 -14.49 -5.10
N PRO A 104 3.75 -15.18 -6.24
CA PRO A 104 3.16 -16.50 -6.43
C PRO A 104 3.73 -17.49 -5.39
N GLY A 105 2.84 -18.20 -4.70
CA GLY A 105 3.22 -19.22 -3.70
C GLY A 105 3.47 -18.67 -2.29
N ILE A 106 3.11 -17.42 -2.00
CA ILE A 106 3.06 -16.96 -0.60
C ILE A 106 2.08 -17.82 0.20
N SER A 107 2.58 -18.44 1.27
CA SER A 107 1.80 -19.40 2.06
C SER A 107 0.73 -18.75 2.92
N ASP A 108 0.99 -17.52 3.40
CA ASP A 108 0.10 -16.82 4.31
C ASP A 108 0.32 -15.29 4.24
N PRO A 109 -0.27 -14.60 3.25
CA PRO A 109 -0.17 -13.15 3.12
C PRO A 109 -0.83 -12.41 4.29
N GLU A 110 -1.82 -13.03 4.93
CA GLU A 110 -2.55 -12.44 6.06
C GLU A 110 -1.68 -12.38 7.30
N ALA A 111 -0.99 -13.47 7.63
CA ALA A 111 -0.08 -13.52 8.77
C ALA A 111 1.09 -12.55 8.61
N LEU A 112 1.59 -12.40 7.38
CA LEU A 112 2.63 -11.41 7.09
C LEU A 112 2.12 -9.98 7.36
N PHE A 113 0.96 -9.63 6.81
CA PHE A 113 0.40 -8.31 7.03
C PHE A 113 0.12 -8.06 8.50
N ALA A 114 -0.53 -9.00 9.20
CA ALA A 114 -0.80 -8.89 10.63
C ALA A 114 0.49 -8.71 11.44
N LYS A 115 1.57 -9.42 11.08
CA LYS A 115 2.90 -9.28 11.70
C LYS A 115 3.46 -7.87 11.50
N LEU A 116 3.52 -7.38 10.26
CA LEU A 116 4.08 -6.06 9.96
C LEU A 116 3.22 -4.93 10.55
N ASN A 117 1.90 -5.07 10.48
CA ASN A 117 0.94 -4.13 11.03
C ASN A 117 1.14 -3.98 12.54
N ARG A 118 1.28 -5.11 13.26
CA ARG A 118 1.58 -5.12 14.69
C ARG A 118 2.91 -4.44 15.01
N ILE A 119 3.99 -4.80 14.31
CA ILE A 119 5.32 -4.23 14.55
C ILE A 119 5.30 -2.71 14.33
N SER A 120 4.69 -2.25 13.23
CA SER A 120 4.59 -0.83 12.91
C SER A 120 3.75 -0.07 13.95
N ALA A 121 2.64 -0.64 14.42
CA ALA A 121 1.80 -0.02 15.44
C ALA A 121 2.49 0.03 16.81
N GLU A 122 3.20 -1.04 17.20
CA GLU A 122 4.00 -1.09 18.43
C GLU A 122 5.14 -0.05 18.41
N ASP A 123 5.83 0.11 17.27
CA ASP A 123 6.88 1.12 17.11
C ASP A 123 6.30 2.55 17.19
N ALA A 124 5.15 2.78 16.56
CA ALA A 124 4.45 4.07 16.63
C ALA A 124 4.05 4.45 18.06
N ALA A 125 3.44 3.51 18.79
CA ALA A 125 3.05 3.72 20.19
C ALA A 125 4.27 3.95 21.10
N ARG A 126 5.37 3.21 20.86
CA ARG A 126 6.63 3.39 21.59
C ARG A 126 7.21 4.78 21.37
N ARG A 127 7.30 5.24 20.11
CA ARG A 127 7.85 6.56 19.76
C ARG A 127 6.97 7.72 20.23
N GLU A 128 5.65 7.54 20.24
CA GLU A 128 4.73 8.53 20.81
C GLU A 128 5.04 8.72 22.30
N LYS A 129 5.24 7.63 23.03
CA LYS A 129 5.59 7.67 24.45
C LYS A 129 6.97 8.30 24.71
N GLU A 130 7.96 8.00 23.85
CA GLU A 130 9.35 8.47 24.01
C GLU A 130 9.56 9.92 23.59
N SER A 131 8.86 10.38 22.55
CA SER A 131 9.17 11.64 21.85
C SER A 131 7.97 12.52 21.54
N GLY A 132 6.74 12.03 21.76
CA GLY A 132 5.50 12.70 21.33
C GLY A 132 5.20 12.58 19.84
N ALA A 133 6.07 11.95 19.05
CA ALA A 133 5.86 11.69 17.63
C ALA A 133 5.20 10.32 17.43
N PHE A 134 4.02 10.27 16.81
CA PHE A 134 3.39 9.02 16.41
C PHE A 134 3.82 8.68 14.99
N TYR A 135 4.88 7.88 14.89
CA TYR A 135 5.40 7.34 13.65
C TYR A 135 5.94 5.94 13.89
N GLY A 136 5.60 4.97 13.06
CA GLY A 136 6.17 3.62 13.12
C GLY A 136 6.20 3.01 11.73
N ALA A 137 7.15 2.11 11.49
CA ALA A 137 7.35 1.47 10.20
C ALA A 137 7.78 0.03 10.37
N ALA A 138 7.29 -0.86 9.51
CA ALA A 138 7.77 -2.24 9.40
C ALA A 138 7.81 -2.65 7.93
N TYR A 139 8.82 -3.42 7.55
CA TYR A 139 8.94 -3.91 6.18
C TYR A 139 9.46 -5.35 6.12
N GLU A 140 9.14 -6.04 5.03
CA GLU A 140 9.64 -7.37 4.71
C GLU A 140 9.81 -7.55 3.19
N THR A 141 10.90 -8.20 2.78
CA THR A 141 11.19 -8.46 1.37
C THR A 141 10.84 -9.90 1.01
N ILE A 142 10.01 -10.09 -0.01
CA ILE A 142 9.49 -11.39 -0.45
C ILE A 142 9.46 -11.45 -1.97
N GLY A 143 10.11 -12.45 -2.55
CA GLY A 143 10.04 -12.71 -3.99
C GLY A 143 10.56 -11.57 -4.89
N GLY A 144 11.34 -10.63 -4.34
CA GLY A 144 11.84 -9.42 -5.04
C GLY A 144 11.05 -8.14 -4.73
N TYR A 145 9.93 -8.26 -4.03
CA TYR A 145 9.09 -7.14 -3.61
C TYR A 145 9.34 -6.82 -2.14
N THR A 146 9.31 -5.54 -1.78
CA THR A 146 9.31 -5.08 -0.40
C THR A 146 7.91 -4.61 -0.05
N LEU A 147 7.34 -5.26 0.96
CA LEU A 147 6.13 -4.84 1.62
C LEU A 147 6.51 -3.93 2.80
N GLU A 148 5.93 -2.75 2.86
CA GLU A 148 6.11 -1.77 3.92
C GLU A 148 4.75 -1.33 4.47
N ILE A 149 4.63 -1.26 5.81
CA ILE A 149 3.50 -0.69 6.52
C ILE A 149 4.02 0.42 7.41
N ASN A 150 3.40 1.59 7.29
CA ASN A 150 3.72 2.79 8.04
C ASN A 150 2.51 3.32 8.78
N TYR A 151 2.72 3.75 10.02
CA TYR A 151 1.76 4.45 10.86
C TYR A 151 2.28 5.87 11.10
N SER A 152 1.44 6.88 10.88
CA SER A 152 1.82 8.28 11.12
C SER A 152 0.63 9.13 11.53
N ASN A 153 0.83 10.06 12.47
CA ASN A 153 -0.11 11.16 12.75
C ASN A 153 0.28 12.48 12.07
N MET A 154 1.44 12.51 11.41
CA MET A 154 1.87 13.61 10.57
C MET A 154 1.19 13.39 9.22
N GLY A 155 0.06 14.09 9.02
CA GLY A 155 -0.90 13.81 7.95
C GLY A 155 -0.26 13.40 6.63
N GLY A 156 -0.74 12.26 6.10
CA GLY A 156 -0.28 11.70 4.83
C GLY A 156 -0.36 12.74 3.73
N ARG A 157 0.80 13.34 3.39
CA ARG A 157 0.90 14.06 2.13
C ARG A 157 0.78 13.00 1.04
N ARG A 158 -0.20 13.22 0.16
CA ARG A 158 -0.45 12.52 -1.11
C ARG A 158 0.83 11.90 -1.67
N PHE A 159 0.73 10.66 -2.15
CA PHE A 159 1.76 9.93 -2.89
C PHE A 159 2.68 10.86 -3.67
N GLY A 160 3.83 11.17 -3.08
CA GLY A 160 5.00 11.67 -3.77
C GLY A 160 5.91 10.47 -3.90
N VAL A 161 5.85 9.81 -5.04
CA VAL A 161 6.70 8.66 -5.36
C VAL A 161 8.14 9.15 -5.21
N GLY A 162 8.88 8.56 -4.28
CA GLY A 162 10.31 8.79 -4.14
C GLY A 162 10.98 8.37 -5.43
N LEU A 163 11.30 9.34 -6.27
CA LEU A 163 12.21 9.20 -7.39
C LEU A 163 13.61 9.22 -6.77
N ASP A 164 14.19 8.03 -6.56
CA ASP A 164 15.66 7.91 -6.56
C ASP A 164 16.14 7.81 -8.02
#